data_AF-A0A1E4ZGW3-F1
#
_entry.id   AF-A0A1E4ZGW3-F1
#
_cell.length_a   1.000
_cell.length_b   1.000
_cell.length_c   1.000
_cell.angle_alpha   90.00
_cell.angle_beta   90.00
_cell.angle_gamma   90.00
#
_symmetry.space_group_name_H-M   'P 1'
#
loop_
_entity.id
_entity.type
_entity.pdbx_description
1 polymer ?
#
loop_
_entity_poly.entity_id
_entity_poly.type
_entity_poly.pdbx_seq_one_letter_code
_entity_poly.pdbx_strand_id
1 'polypeptide(L)' 'MPKKEEEALMREADKKGLKGKRKDAYVYGTLRKQGWKPKDEKKNGKKKVAKSERKSKVKRKKARKK' A
#
# COMPACT_ATOMS: atom_id res chain seq x y z
N MET A 1 0.07 7.52 -1.89
CA MET A 1 -1.04 8.30 -1.34
C MET A 1 -2.08 8.60 -2.40
N PRO A 2 -3.32 8.94 -2.02
CA PRO A 2 -4.27 9.65 -2.87
C PRO A 2 -3.81 11.11 -3.00
N LYS A 3 -3.32 11.50 -4.18
CA LYS A 3 -2.68 12.83 -4.38
C LYS A 3 -3.60 14.01 -4.05
N LYS A 4 -4.90 13.91 -4.39
CA LYS A 4 -5.88 15.00 -4.16
C LYS A 4 -6.13 15.27 -2.68
N GLU A 5 -6.33 14.22 -1.89
CA GLU A 5 -6.57 14.32 -0.44
C GLU A 5 -5.30 14.76 0.29
N GLU A 6 -4.15 14.27 -0.15
CA GLU A 6 -2.84 14.68 0.35
C GLU A 6 -2.61 16.19 0.19
N GLU A 7 -2.83 16.76 -1.00
CA GLU A 7 -2.69 18.21 -1.24
C GLU A 7 -3.65 19.05 -0.39
N ALA A 8 -4.90 18.60 -0.23
CA ALA A 8 -5.87 19.29 0.63
C ALA A 8 -5.41 19.31 2.09
N LEU A 9 -4.95 18.16 2.62
CA LEU A 9 -4.45 18.03 3.97
C LEU A 9 -3.14 18.80 4.18
N MET A 10 -2.29 18.90 3.15
CA MET A 10 -1.08 19.72 3.20
C MET A 10 -1.44 21.20 3.35
N ARG A 11 -2.42 21.71 2.59
CA ARG A 11 -2.89 23.10 2.72
C ARG A 11 -3.51 23.37 4.09
N GLU A 12 -4.26 22.42 4.64
CA GLU A 12 -4.78 22.53 6.01
C GLU A 12 -3.66 22.55 7.05
N ALA A 13 -2.65 21.71 6.88
CA ALA A 13 -1.50 21.67 7.77
C ALA A 13 -0.68 22.97 7.71
N ASP A 14 -0.54 23.58 6.52
CA ASP A 14 0.08 24.90 6.36
C ASP A 14 -0.72 25.98 7.07
N LYS A 15 -2.05 25.98 6.95
CA LYS A 15 -2.94 26.90 7.70
C LYS A 15 -2.81 26.73 9.21
N LYS A 16 -2.52 25.49 9.67
CA LYS A 16 -2.24 25.18 11.07
C LYS A 16 -0.79 25.49 11.50
N GLY A 17 0.04 26.02 10.61
CA GLY A 17 1.43 26.34 10.88
C GLY A 17 2.35 25.13 11.04
N LEU A 18 1.92 23.94 10.61
CA LEU A 18 2.71 22.71 10.69
C LEU A 18 3.76 22.71 9.57
N LYS A 19 5.02 22.43 9.94
CA LYS A 19 6.15 22.41 9.00
C LYS A 19 6.93 21.10 9.06
N GLY A 20 7.54 20.74 7.93
CA GLY A 20 8.39 19.56 7.76
C GLY A 20 7.71 18.29 8.26
N LYS A 21 8.41 17.53 9.12
CA LYS A 21 7.96 16.23 9.65
C LYS A 21 6.58 16.29 10.33
N ARG A 22 6.21 17.41 10.95
CA ARG A 22 4.90 17.55 11.62
C ARG A 22 3.76 17.64 10.62
N LYS A 23 3.99 18.28 9.48
CA LYS A 23 3.04 18.34 8.37
C LYS A 23 2.82 16.96 7.78
N ASP A 24 3.91 16.25 7.49
CA ASP A 24 3.86 14.90 6.93
C ASP A 24 3.15 13.91 7.88
N ALA A 25 3.42 14.01 9.18
CA ALA A 25 2.76 13.21 10.20
C ALA A 25 1.25 13.49 10.30
N TYR A 26 0.84 14.76 10.18
CA TYR A 26 -0.58 15.14 10.15
C TYR A 26 -1.28 14.56 8.93
N VAL A 27 -0.69 14.69 7.74
CA VAL A 27 -1.25 14.16 6.49
C VAL A 27 -1.34 12.63 6.56
N TYR A 28 -0.27 11.95 6.96
CA TYR A 28 -0.24 10.50 7.08
C TYR A 28 -1.25 9.97 8.11
N GLY A 29 -1.29 10.59 9.30
CA GLY A 29 -2.22 10.21 10.37
C GLY A 29 -3.68 10.40 9.97
N THR A 30 -3.98 11.49 9.25
CA THR A 30 -5.36 11.77 8.81
C THR A 30 -5.82 10.78 7.74
N LEU A 31 -4.98 10.51 6.75
CA LEU A 31 -5.26 9.49 5.73
C LEU A 31 -5.45 8.11 6.35
N ARG A 32 -4.64 7.75 7.36
CA ARG A 32 -4.80 6.50 8.11
C ARG A 32 -6.15 6.41 8.82
N LYS A 33 -6.60 7.50 9.46
CA LYS A 33 -7.92 7.55 10.10
C LYS A 33 -9.06 7.40 9.08
N GLN A 34 -8.89 7.93 7.87
CA GLN A 34 -9.83 7.77 6.76
C GLN A 34 -9.80 6.37 6.11
N GLY A 35 -9.01 5.42 6.64
CA GLY A 35 -8.95 4.06 6.13
C GLY A 35 -8.06 3.89 4.90
N TRP A 36 -7.26 4.90 4.55
CA TRP A 36 -6.30 4.77 3.45
C TRP A 36 -5.26 3.68 3.77
N LYS A 37 -5.10 2.75 2.81
CA LYS A 37 -4.09 1.69 2.87
C LYS A 37 -3.13 1.81 1.68
N PRO A 38 -1.80 1.74 1.92
CA PRO A 38 -0.81 1.81 0.85
C PRO A 38 -0.99 0.64 -0.13
N LYS A 39 -0.80 0.95 -1.41
CA LYS A 39 -1.10 0.01 -2.52
C LYS A 39 -0.07 -1.13 -2.61
N ASP A 40 1.11 -0.96 -2.02
CA ASP A 40 2.21 -1.91 -2.06
C ASP A 40 1.94 -3.23 -1.33
N GLU A 41 1.11 -3.22 -0.28
CA GLU A 41 0.64 -4.45 0.38
C GLU A 41 -0.17 -5.34 -0.59
N LYS A 42 -0.98 -4.74 -1.48
CA LYS A 42 -1.75 -5.49 -2.49
C LYS A 42 -0.83 -6.15 -3.53
N LYS A 43 0.28 -5.52 -3.90
CA LYS A 43 1.21 -6.03 -4.93
C LYS A 43 2.00 -7.24 -4.41
N ASN A 44 2.43 -7.18 -3.14
CA ASN A 44 3.12 -8.30 -2.49
C ASN A 44 2.19 -9.50 -2.26
N GLY A 45 0.93 -9.28 -1.91
CA GLY A 45 -0.07 -10.36 -1.84
C GLY A 45 -0.23 -11.11 -3.17
N LYS A 46 -0.44 -10.37 -4.28
CA LYS A 46 -0.58 -10.96 -5.62
C LYS A 46 0.66 -11.72 -6.09
N LYS A 47 1.86 -11.19 -5.81
CA LYS A 47 3.12 -11.88 -6.15
C LYS A 47 3.30 -13.19 -5.37
N LYS A 48 2.88 -13.25 -4.11
CA LYS A 48 2.95 -14.47 -3.29
C LYS A 48 1.99 -15.54 -3.78
N VAL A 49 0.75 -15.17 -4.12
CA VAL A 49 -0.27 -16.08 -4.68
C VAL A 49 0.18 -16.64 -6.04
N ALA A 50 0.66 -15.80 -6.95
CA ALA A 50 1.15 -16.26 -8.25
C ALA A 50 2.37 -17.19 -8.13
N LYS A 51 3.25 -16.97 -7.14
CA LYS A 51 4.43 -17.80 -6.90
C LYS A 51 4.06 -19.15 -6.28
N SER A 52 3.05 -19.21 -5.40
CA SER A 52 2.55 -20.47 -4.83
C SER A 52 1.80 -21.31 -5.87
N GLU A 53 0.97 -20.68 -6.71
CA GLU A 53 0.28 -21.35 -7.82
C GLU A 53 1.25 -21.92 -8.87
N ARG A 54 2.31 -21.19 -9.22
CA ARG A 54 3.35 -21.72 -10.12
C ARG A 54 4.07 -22.93 -9.53
N LYS A 55 4.43 -22.89 -8.23
CA LYS A 55 5.06 -24.02 -7.54
C LYS A 55 4.16 -25.25 -7.48
N SER A 56 2.87 -25.09 -7.18
CA SER A 56 1.92 -26.21 -7.13
C SER A 56 1.69 -26.82 -8.52
N LYS A 57 1.65 -26.01 -9.57
CA LYS A 57 1.51 -26.46 -10.98
C LYS A 57 2.72 -27.28 -11.44
N VAL A 58 3.94 -26.88 -11.07
CA VAL A 58 5.17 -27.64 -11.36
C VAL A 58 5.17 -28.98 -10.60
N LYS A 59 4.80 -29.00 -9.32
CA LYS A 59 4.72 -30.24 -8.52
C LYS A 59 3.71 -31.23 -9.11
N ARG A 60 2.52 -30.76 -9.51
CA ARG A 60 1.49 -31.59 -10.18
C ARG A 60 1.96 -32.15 -11.52
N LYS A 61 2.66 -31.36 -12.34
CA LYS A 61 3.24 -31.85 -13.61
C LYS A 61 4.31 -32.91 -13.39
N LYS A 62 5.16 -32.76 -12.37
CA LYS A 62 6.22 -33.72 -12.04
C LYS A 62 5.65 -35.05 -11.52
N ALA A 63 4.55 -35.00 -10.76
CA ALA A 63 3.85 -36.20 -10.26
C ALA A 63 3.10 -36.98 -11.34
N ARG A 64 2.71 -36.35 -12.46
CA ARG A 64 2.02 -37.01 -13.58
C ARG A 64 2.95 -37.65 -14.61
N LYS A 65 4.26 -37.40 -14.50
CA LYS A 65 5.28 -37.83 -15.46
C LYS A 65 6.10 -39.03 -14.94
N LYS A 66 5.69 -39.59 -13.81
CA LYS A 66 6.29 -40.70 -13.08
C LYS A 66 5.22 -41.77 -12.93
#